data_AF-A0A8S3GIQ7-F1
#
_entry.id   AF-A0A8S3GIQ7-F1
#
_cell.length_a   1.000
_cell.length_b   1.000
_cell.length_c   1.000
_cell.angle_alpha   90.00
_cell.angle_beta   90.00
_cell.angle_gamma   90.00
#
_symmetry.space_group_name_H-M   'P 1'
#
loop_
_entity.id
_entity.type
_entity.pdbx_description
1 polymer ?
#
loop_
_entity_poly.entity_id
_entity_poly.type
_entity_poly.pdbx_seq_one_letter_code
_entity_poly.pdbx_strand_id
1 'polypeptide(L)'
;EIETKIQYVFKNKAYLIAAFTHPSNYANRITDCYERLEFLGDALLDFLVTRHVFVNYNQNVTPGKVTDIRQDLSNNGRLAYILVACDLHKKILHNSTDLFSQISSYAGDEDLFPNDQSTD
;
A
#
# COMPACT_ATOMS: atom_id res chain seq x y z
N GLU A 1 -16.67 2.08 -6.28
CA GLU A 1 -16.10 2.78 -5.11
C GLU A 1 -14.57 2.80 -5.14
N ILE A 2 -13.88 1.66 -5.08
CA ILE A 2 -12.39 1.61 -5.14
C ILE A 2 -11.85 2.34 -6.37
N GLU A 3 -12.34 1.99 -7.56
CA GLU A 3 -11.90 2.59 -8.83
C GLU A 3 -12.08 4.11 -8.88
N THR A 4 -13.10 4.63 -8.19
CA THR A 4 -13.31 6.07 -8.04
C THR A 4 -12.26 6.67 -7.10
N LYS A 5 -11.90 6.00 -5.99
CA LYS A 5 -10.88 6.50 -5.08
C LYS A 5 -9.49 6.56 -5.72
N ILE A 6 -9.12 5.51 -6.46
CA ILE A 6 -7.80 5.43 -7.14
C ILE A 6 -7.78 6.12 -8.51
N GLN A 7 -8.91 6.69 -8.95
CA GLN A 7 -9.07 7.33 -10.26
C GLN A 7 -8.61 6.45 -11.44
N TYR A 8 -8.89 5.15 -11.35
CA TYR A 8 -8.48 4.15 -12.35
C TYR A 8 -9.57 3.11 -12.56
N VAL A 9 -9.95 2.93 -13.82
CA VAL A 9 -10.93 1.92 -14.25
C VAL A 9 -10.19 0.69 -14.78
N PHE A 10 -10.28 -0.42 -14.06
CA PHE A 10 -9.73 -1.70 -14.47
C PHE A 10 -10.45 -2.20 -15.72
N LYS A 11 -9.66 -2.55 -16.74
CA LYS A 11 -10.16 -3.26 -17.94
C LYS A 11 -10.69 -4.64 -17.57
N ASN A 12 -9.99 -5.34 -16.68
CA ASN A 12 -10.42 -6.62 -16.13
C ASN A 12 -10.57 -6.50 -14.61
N LYS A 13 -11.83 -6.57 -14.13
CA LYS A 13 -12.16 -6.46 -12.71
C LYS A 13 -11.63 -7.63 -11.87
N ALA A 14 -11.27 -8.76 -12.48
CA ALA A 14 -10.69 -9.89 -11.77
C ALA A 14 -9.37 -9.51 -11.07
N TYR A 15 -8.56 -8.63 -11.66
CA TYR A 15 -7.34 -8.14 -10.99
C TYR A 15 -7.64 -7.30 -9.76
N LEU A 16 -8.69 -6.48 -9.81
CA LEU A 16 -9.13 -5.71 -8.65
C LEU A 16 -9.62 -6.65 -7.54
N ILE A 17 -10.42 -7.67 -7.87
CA ILE A 17 -10.90 -8.64 -6.89
C ILE A 17 -9.75 -9.42 -6.28
N ALA A 18 -8.81 -9.90 -7.10
CA ALA A 18 -7.62 -10.62 -6.64
C ALA A 18 -6.76 -9.75 -5.71
N ALA A 19 -6.51 -8.49 -6.08
CA ALA A 19 -5.70 -7.56 -5.29
C ALA A 19 -6.28 -7.26 -3.90
N PHE A 20 -7.60 -7.41 -3.71
CA PHE A 20 -8.26 -7.23 -2.42
C PHE A 20 -8.61 -8.56 -1.71
N THR A 21 -8.22 -9.71 -2.26
CA THR A 21 -8.51 -11.02 -1.65
C THR A 21 -7.33 -11.54 -0.85
N HIS A 22 -7.50 -11.62 0.48
CA HIS A 22 -6.54 -12.24 1.38
C HIS A 22 -6.59 -13.78 1.28
N PRO A 23 -5.47 -14.51 1.49
CA PRO A 23 -5.42 -15.97 1.40
C PRO A 23 -6.41 -16.73 2.32
N SER A 24 -6.81 -16.12 3.43
CA SER A 24 -7.85 -16.69 4.33
C SER A 24 -9.27 -16.64 3.75
N ASN A 25 -9.49 -15.96 2.63
CA ASN A 25 -10.81 -15.92 2.00
C ASN A 25 -11.06 -17.13 1.08
N TYR A 26 -11.21 -18.31 1.68
CA TYR A 26 -11.46 -19.57 0.95
C TYR A 26 -12.78 -19.61 0.16
N ALA A 27 -13.67 -18.63 0.36
CA ALA A 27 -14.90 -18.49 -0.41
C ALA A 27 -14.64 -17.98 -1.83
N ASN A 28 -13.54 -17.26 -2.07
CA ASN A 28 -13.15 -16.86 -3.41
C ASN A 28 -12.61 -18.08 -4.18
N ARG A 29 -13.38 -18.54 -5.15
CA ARG A 29 -13.00 -19.62 -6.08
C ARG A 29 -12.80 -19.14 -7.51
N ILE A 30 -12.88 -17.83 -7.72
CA ILE A 30 -12.92 -17.21 -9.05
C ILE A 30 -11.56 -16.61 -9.40
N THR A 31 -10.87 -16.02 -8.42
CA THR A 31 -9.54 -15.42 -8.60
C THR A 31 -8.56 -15.94 -7.57
N ASP A 32 -7.27 -15.82 -7.88
CA ASP A 32 -6.19 -15.99 -6.91
C ASP A 32 -6.28 -14.92 -5.79
N CYS A 33 -5.55 -15.15 -4.69
CA CYS A 33 -5.28 -14.14 -3.66
C CYS A 33 -4.26 -13.10 -4.14
N TYR A 34 -4.09 -12.03 -3.37
CA TYR A 34 -3.24 -10.90 -3.77
C TYR A 34 -1.73 -11.23 -3.82
N GLU A 35 -1.25 -12.31 -3.20
CA GLU A 35 0.19 -12.57 -2.96
C GLU A 35 1.05 -12.52 -4.24
N ARG A 36 0.52 -13.02 -5.37
CA ARG A 36 1.24 -12.94 -6.66
C ARG A 36 1.30 -11.53 -7.23
N LEU A 37 0.24 -10.74 -6.99
CA LEU A 37 0.19 -9.34 -7.41
C LEU A 37 1.06 -8.47 -6.51
N GLU A 38 1.12 -8.77 -5.21
CA GLU A 38 2.04 -8.16 -4.24
C GLU A 38 3.49 -8.37 -4.68
N PHE A 39 3.89 -9.62 -4.97
CA PHE A 39 5.25 -9.91 -5.44
C PHE A 39 5.67 -9.07 -6.65
N LEU A 40 4.77 -8.91 -7.64
CA LEU A 40 5.02 -8.06 -8.81
C LEU A 40 4.99 -6.57 -8.44
N GLY A 41 4.04 -6.18 -7.60
CA GLY A 41 3.81 -4.81 -7.17
C GLY A 41 4.98 -4.23 -6.39
N ASP A 42 5.61 -5.03 -5.52
CA ASP A 42 6.76 -4.63 -4.71
C ASP A 42 7.94 -4.24 -5.61
N ALA A 43 8.27 -5.07 -6.61
CA ALA A 43 9.36 -4.78 -7.53
C ALA A 43 9.06 -3.54 -8.40
N LEU A 44 7.81 -3.37 -8.83
CA LEU A 44 7.41 -2.19 -9.60
C LEU A 44 7.43 -0.92 -8.76
N LEU A 45 6.93 -0.97 -7.53
CA LEU A 45 6.92 0.16 -6.61
C LEU A 45 8.35 0.58 -6.24
N ASP A 46 9.22 -0.37 -5.92
CA ASP A 46 10.62 -0.09 -5.61
C ASP A 46 11.32 0.60 -6.80
N PHE A 47 11.09 0.13 -8.02
CA PHE A 47 11.61 0.79 -9.22
C PHE A 47 11.07 2.22 -9.40
N LEU A 48 9.75 2.42 -9.24
CA LEU A 48 9.13 3.73 -9.40
C LEU A 48 9.61 4.73 -8.34
N VAL A 49 9.70 4.31 -7.08
CA VAL A 49 10.25 5.11 -5.98
C VAL A 49 11.71 5.42 -6.23
N THR A 50 12.53 4.43 -6.59
CA THR A 50 13.95 4.62 -6.91
C THR A 50 14.12 5.63 -8.03
N ARG A 51 13.34 5.50 -9.12
CA ARG A 51 13.36 6.44 -10.24
C ARG A 51 12.93 7.84 -9.80
N HIS A 52 11.91 7.96 -8.98
CA HIS A 52 11.44 9.25 -8.47
C HIS A 52 12.51 9.93 -7.62
N VAL A 53 13.16 9.19 -6.71
CA VAL A 53 14.25 9.72 -5.89
C VAL A 53 15.44 10.13 -6.78
N PHE A 54 15.81 9.29 -7.75
CA PHE A 54 16.90 9.56 -8.70
C PHE A 54 16.60 10.68 -9.70
N VAL A 55 15.38 11.18 -9.85
CA VAL A 55 15.11 12.34 -10.72
C VAL A 55 15.05 13.62 -9.89
N ASN A 56 14.54 13.55 -8.66
CA ASN A 56 14.24 14.73 -7.86
C ASN A 56 15.33 15.11 -6.85
N TYR A 57 16.25 14.21 -6.47
CA TYR A 57 17.21 14.45 -5.39
C TYR A 57 18.68 14.56 -5.86
N ASN A 58 18.89 15.05 -7.08
CA ASN A 58 20.11 14.74 -7.85
C ASN A 58 21.34 15.58 -7.56
N GLN A 59 21.25 16.62 -6.72
CA GLN A 59 22.33 17.60 -6.63
C GLN A 59 22.94 17.73 -5.24
N ASN A 60 22.22 17.41 -4.15
CA ASN A 60 22.68 17.66 -2.78
C ASN A 60 22.46 16.50 -1.79
N VAL A 61 22.13 15.30 -2.27
CA VAL A 61 21.80 14.16 -1.39
C VAL A 61 22.88 13.08 -1.49
N THR A 62 23.37 12.63 -0.34
CA THR A 62 24.39 11.57 -0.29
C THR A 62 23.79 10.22 -0.71
N PRO A 63 24.59 9.28 -1.24
CA PRO A 63 24.11 7.94 -1.60
C PRO A 63 23.40 7.20 -0.44
N GLY A 64 23.88 7.40 0.79
CA GLY A 64 23.24 6.89 1.99
C GLY A 64 21.84 7.46 2.18
N LYS A 65 21.69 8.79 2.10
CA LYS A 65 20.40 9.45 2.29
C LYS A 65 19.40 9.13 1.18
N VAL A 66 19.85 8.91 -0.06
CA VAL A 66 19.00 8.39 -1.16
C VAL A 66 18.45 7.01 -0.83
N THR A 67 19.28 6.14 -0.24
CA THR A 67 18.87 4.80 0.18
C THR A 67 17.85 4.87 1.31
N ASP A 68 18.08 5.74 2.30
CA ASP A 68 17.15 5.96 3.42
C ASP A 68 15.79 6.44 2.90
N ILE A 69 15.76 7.46 2.04
CA ILE A 69 14.51 8.01 1.47
C ILE A 69 13.74 6.93 0.70
N ARG A 70 14.45 6.11 -0.11
CA ARG A 70 13.82 5.02 -0.85
C ARG A 70 13.15 4.01 0.10
N GLN A 71 13.91 3.53 1.09
CA GLN A 71 13.40 2.56 2.07
C GLN A 71 12.21 3.11 2.86
N ASP A 72 12.27 4.39 3.20
CA ASP A 72 11.23 5.09 3.91
C ASP A 72 9.94 5.13 3.06
N LEU A 73 10.02 5.52 1.79
CA LEU A 73 8.87 5.61 0.90
C LEU A 73 8.24 4.26 0.53
N SER A 74 9.02 3.19 0.46
CA SER A 74 8.56 1.86 0.05
C SER A 74 8.39 0.89 1.22
N ASN A 75 8.20 1.39 2.46
CA ASN A 75 8.00 0.53 3.61
C ASN A 75 6.52 0.13 3.82
N ASN A 76 6.31 -1.06 4.37
CA ASN A 76 4.96 -1.59 4.61
C ASN A 76 4.16 -0.73 5.59
N GLY A 77 4.82 -0.01 6.51
CA GLY A 77 4.16 0.90 7.44
C GLY A 77 3.47 2.07 6.73
N ARG A 78 4.14 2.71 5.77
CA ARG A 78 3.58 3.77 4.94
C ARG A 78 2.50 3.24 4.01
N LEU A 79 2.71 2.07 3.43
CA LEU A 79 1.70 1.46 2.56
C LEU A 79 0.43 1.12 3.34
N ALA A 80 0.56 0.59 4.56
CA ALA A 80 -0.56 0.37 5.47
C ALA A 80 -1.27 1.68 5.81
N TYR A 81 -0.53 2.74 6.17
CA TYR A 81 -1.08 4.06 6.42
C TYR A 81 -1.89 4.60 5.22
N ILE A 82 -1.33 4.56 4.01
CA ILE A 82 -2.02 5.01 2.79
C ILE A 82 -3.31 4.19 2.56
N LEU A 83 -3.26 2.87 2.81
CA LEU A 83 -4.41 1.99 2.68
C LEU A 83 -5.52 2.36 3.68
N VAL A 84 -5.17 2.79 4.90
CA VAL A 84 -6.15 3.25 5.90
C VAL A 84 -6.70 4.63 5.57
N ALA A 85 -5.82 5.60 5.29
CA ALA A 85 -6.18 6.98 4.94
C ALA A 85 -7.10 7.06 3.70
N CYS A 86 -6.99 6.09 2.79
CA CYS A 86 -7.88 5.97 1.62
C CYS A 86 -9.14 5.11 1.87
N ASP A 87 -9.41 4.69 3.10
CA ASP A 87 -10.38 3.66 3.53
C ASP A 87 -10.39 2.36 2.69
N LEU A 88 -9.27 2.01 2.08
CA LEU A 88 -9.19 0.80 1.25
C LEU A 88 -9.12 -0.46 2.10
N HIS A 89 -8.63 -0.35 3.35
CA HIS A 89 -8.65 -1.44 4.33
C HIS A 89 -10.05 -2.03 4.54
N LYS A 90 -11.11 -1.21 4.44
CA LYS A 90 -12.52 -1.65 4.56
C LYS A 90 -12.99 -2.54 3.42
N LYS A 91 -12.20 -2.66 2.34
CA LYS A 91 -12.53 -3.42 1.13
C LYS A 91 -11.76 -4.72 1.02
N ILE A 92 -10.87 -5.02 1.96
CA ILE A 92 -10.12 -6.28 1.99
C ILE A 92 -11.11 -7.42 2.27
N LEU A 93 -11.07 -8.44 1.42
CA LEU A 93 -11.86 -9.66 1.55
C LEU A 93 -11.04 -10.70 2.30
N HIS A 94 -11.42 -11.03 3.53
CA HIS A 94 -10.75 -12.00 4.39
C HIS A 94 -11.75 -12.68 5.34
N ASN A 95 -11.41 -13.87 5.84
CA ASN A 95 -12.20 -14.59 6.86
C ASN A 95 -11.40 -14.82 8.17
N SER A 96 -10.35 -14.03 8.40
CA SER A 96 -9.55 -14.09 9.64
C SER A 96 -10.01 -13.05 10.65
N THR A 97 -10.33 -13.49 11.87
CA THR A 97 -10.66 -12.63 13.03
C THR A 97 -9.43 -11.91 13.56
N ASP A 98 -8.27 -12.56 13.53
CA ASP A 98 -7.01 -11.97 13.99
C ASP A 98 -6.62 -10.79 13.10
N LEU A 99 -6.73 -10.98 11.78
CA LEU A 99 -6.49 -9.92 10.80
C LEU A 99 -7.49 -8.77 10.99
N PHE A 100 -8.76 -9.07 11.25
CA PHE A 100 -9.76 -8.05 11.55
C PHE A 100 -9.36 -7.20 12.77
N SER A 101 -8.93 -7.85 13.85
CA SER A 101 -8.51 -7.19 15.09
C SER A 101 -7.28 -6.30 14.86
N GLN A 102 -6.28 -6.81 14.14
CA GLN A 102 -5.07 -6.05 13.79
C GLN A 102 -5.37 -4.82 12.94
N ILE A 103 -6.17 -4.98 11.86
CA ILE A 103 -6.57 -3.86 11.00
C ILE A 103 -7.38 -2.83 11.81
N SER A 104 -8.31 -3.29 12.65
CA SER A 104 -9.16 -2.39 13.45
C SER A 104 -8.36 -1.63 14.50
N SER A 105 -7.40 -2.27 15.17
CA SER A 105 -6.48 -1.61 16.09
C SER A 105 -5.66 -0.56 15.36
N TYR A 106 -5.02 -0.93 14.25
CA TYR A 106 -4.18 -0.01 13.49
C TYR A 106 -4.96 1.18 12.91
N ALA A 107 -6.18 0.95 12.38
CA ALA A 107 -7.03 2.00 11.87
C ALA A 107 -7.62 2.90 12.97
N GLY A 108 -7.79 2.37 14.19
CA GLY A 108 -8.20 3.16 15.36
C GLY A 108 -7.09 4.05 15.92
N ASP A 109 -5.83 3.74 15.61
CA ASP A 109 -4.64 4.47 16.04
C ASP A 109 -4.26 5.65 15.09
N GLU A 110 -5.10 6.01 14.10
CA GLU A 110 -4.84 7.09 13.12
C GLU A 110 -4.63 8.49 13.74
N ASP A 111 -4.88 8.68 15.05
CA ASP A 111 -4.57 9.91 15.78
C ASP A 111 -3.08 10.05 16.19
N LEU A 112 -2.21 9.06 15.92
CA LEU A 112 -0.85 9.00 16.49
C LEU A 112 0.31 9.51 15.62
N PHE A 113 0.08 9.86 14.34
CA PHE A 113 1.12 10.51 13.53
C PHE A 113 0.81 12.00 13.40
N PRO A 114 1.55 12.88 14.10
CA PRO A 114 1.36 14.31 13.95
C PRO A 114 1.59 14.69 12.48
N ASN A 115 0.74 15.58 11.97
CA ASN A 115 1.05 16.36 10.78
C ASN A 115 2.48 16.88 10.96
N ASP A 116 3.42 16.38 10.17
CA ASP A 116 4.76 16.92 10.11
C ASP A 116 4.66 18.28 9.37
N GLN A 117 4.08 19.27 10.07
CA GLN A 117 4.26 20.68 9.77
C GLN A 117 5.61 21.08 10.34
N SER A 118 6.64 20.92 9.53
CA SER A 118 7.85 21.74 9.61
C SER A 118 8.45 21.95 8.23
N THR A 119 7.69 22.65 7.38
CA THR A 119 8.29 23.66 6.49
C THR A 119 8.25 24.98 7.23
N ASP A 120 9.36 25.31 7.89
CA ASP A 120 10.05 26.62 7.91
C ASP A 120 11.13 26.63 9.02
#